data_AF-A0A1Q5M2H8-F1
#
_entry.id   AF-A0A1Q5M2H8-F1
#
_cell.length_a   1.000
_cell.length_b   1.000
_cell.length_c   1.000
_cell.angle_alpha   90.00
_cell.angle_beta   90.00
_cell.angle_gamma   90.00
#
_symmetry.space_group_name_H-M   'P 1'
#
loop_
_entity.id
_entity.type
_entity.pdbx_description
1 polymer ?
#
loop_
_entity_poly.entity_id
_entity_poly.type
_entity_poly.pdbx_seq_one_letter_code
_entity_poly.pdbx_strand_id
1 'polypeptide(L)'
;MRKLGTALAAMGLAVLGVAVPTSAQAAPQGAYCDYEWNQHGRDGLVRAWNGYDCTGNLLGATPGDDYAWGDSSGAFTGTEYAQPKSVMNSGYVGNLDVVAFYRTSGYRYEYGYVCLSPYELYADDLSDNYYTNNGGLVLNNIGSHRWVNASGCAAGSWLT
;
A
#
# COMPACT_ATOMS: atom_id res chain seq x y z
N MET A 1 44.57 -68.47 -22.78
CA MET A 1 43.78 -68.99 -21.64
C MET A 1 44.51 -68.69 -20.34
N ARG A 2 43.96 -67.81 -19.50
CA ARG A 2 44.02 -67.90 -18.03
C ARG A 2 43.04 -66.88 -17.46
N LYS A 3 42.17 -67.39 -16.58
CA LYS A 3 41.03 -66.71 -15.96
C LYS A 3 41.40 -66.16 -14.57
N LEU A 4 40.47 -65.37 -14.05
CA LEU A 4 40.12 -65.08 -12.65
C LEU A 4 40.69 -63.80 -12.04
N GLY A 5 39.77 -63.00 -11.49
CA GLY A 5 40.04 -61.84 -10.64
C GLY A 5 38.80 -60.97 -10.46
N THR A 6 37.79 -61.46 -9.77
CA THR A 6 36.61 -60.69 -9.31
C THR A 6 37.01 -59.80 -8.13
N ALA A 7 36.60 -58.53 -8.13
CA ALA A 7 36.44 -57.73 -6.91
C ALA A 7 35.39 -56.64 -7.14
N LEU A 8 34.21 -56.79 -6.50
CA LEU A 8 33.24 -55.72 -6.34
C LEU A 8 33.76 -54.75 -5.28
N ALA A 9 33.86 -53.47 -5.62
CA ALA A 9 33.98 -52.39 -4.66
C ALA A 9 32.71 -51.53 -4.74
N ALA A 10 31.80 -51.72 -3.79
CA ALA A 10 30.65 -50.84 -3.60
C ALA A 10 31.14 -49.54 -2.94
N MET A 11 31.18 -48.44 -3.71
CA MET A 11 31.37 -47.11 -3.15
C MET A 11 29.99 -46.50 -2.89
N GLY A 12 29.57 -46.52 -1.63
CA GLY A 12 28.42 -45.76 -1.16
C GLY A 12 28.79 -44.28 -1.12
N LEU A 13 28.24 -43.49 -2.02
CA LEU A 13 28.37 -42.03 -2.03
C LEU A 13 27.33 -41.47 -1.05
N ALA A 14 27.77 -41.04 0.13
CA ALA A 14 26.94 -40.22 1.01
C ALA A 14 26.86 -38.81 0.41
N VAL A 15 25.77 -38.53 -0.32
CA VAL A 15 25.46 -37.15 -0.74
C VAL A 15 24.96 -36.41 0.50
N LEU A 16 25.84 -35.61 1.09
CA LEU A 16 25.46 -34.57 2.04
C LEU A 16 24.54 -33.59 1.30
N GLY A 17 23.24 -33.68 1.58
CA GLY A 17 22.26 -32.68 1.16
C GLY A 17 22.60 -31.35 1.82
N VAL A 18 23.27 -30.47 1.07
CA VAL A 18 23.42 -29.07 1.46
C VAL A 18 22.02 -28.47 1.40
N ALA A 19 21.40 -28.30 2.56
CA ALA A 19 20.23 -27.44 2.70
C ALA A 19 20.68 -26.03 2.32
N VAL A 20 20.41 -25.63 1.08
CA VAL A 20 20.59 -24.25 0.65
C VAL A 20 19.56 -23.45 1.44
N PRO A 21 19.96 -22.51 2.32
CA PRO A 21 18.99 -21.67 2.98
C PRO A 21 18.27 -20.88 1.89
N THR A 22 16.97 -21.13 1.72
CA THR A 22 16.12 -20.23 0.96
C THR A 22 15.99 -18.97 1.80
N SER A 23 16.88 -17.99 1.57
CA SER A 23 16.65 -16.63 2.05
C SER A 23 15.32 -16.20 1.44
N ALA A 24 14.27 -16.03 2.26
CA ALA A 24 13.11 -15.27 1.84
C ALA A 24 13.60 -13.83 1.65
N GLN A 25 13.98 -13.46 0.43
CA GLN A 25 14.29 -12.09 0.11
C GLN A 25 12.99 -11.30 0.22
N ALA A 26 12.91 -10.43 1.23
CA ALA A 26 11.85 -9.44 1.29
C ALA A 26 11.87 -8.64 -0.02
N ALA A 27 10.71 -8.47 -0.65
CA ALA A 27 10.61 -7.62 -1.81
C ALA A 27 11.06 -6.20 -1.43
N PRO A 28 11.66 -5.44 -2.37
CA PRO A 28 11.88 -4.01 -2.17
C PRO A 28 10.56 -3.34 -1.76
N GLN A 29 10.63 -2.37 -0.84
CA GLN A 29 9.50 -1.51 -0.51
C GLN A 29 8.98 -0.83 -1.79
N GLY A 30 7.66 -0.83 -1.98
CA GLY A 30 6.97 -0.30 -3.16
C GLY A 30 6.66 -1.34 -4.24
N ALA A 31 7.24 -2.56 -4.18
CA ALA A 31 7.10 -3.55 -5.24
C ALA A 31 5.67 -4.07 -5.42
N TYR A 32 4.90 -4.18 -4.33
CA TYR A 32 3.49 -4.60 -4.42
C TYR A 32 2.56 -3.46 -4.80
N CYS A 33 2.80 -2.23 -4.32
CA CYS A 33 2.08 -1.07 -4.83
C CYS A 33 2.33 -0.85 -6.33
N ASP A 34 3.56 -1.04 -6.81
CA ASP A 34 3.90 -1.05 -8.24
C ASP A 34 3.11 -2.12 -8.99
N TYR A 35 3.02 -3.33 -8.44
CA TYR A 35 2.25 -4.41 -9.03
C TYR A 35 0.77 -4.03 -9.15
N GLU A 36 0.15 -3.56 -8.05
CA GLU A 36 -1.24 -3.10 -8.02
C GLU A 36 -1.45 -1.95 -9.03
N TRP A 37 -0.54 -0.98 -9.08
CA TRP A 37 -0.61 0.12 -10.05
C TRP A 37 -0.62 -0.40 -11.48
N ASN A 38 0.25 -1.37 -11.81
CA ASN A 38 0.31 -1.95 -13.14
C ASN A 38 -0.91 -2.81 -13.49
N GLN A 39 -1.65 -3.33 -12.51
CA GLN A 39 -2.91 -4.04 -12.75
C GLN A 39 -4.07 -3.09 -13.07
N HIS A 40 -4.15 -1.94 -12.39
CA HIS A 40 -5.30 -1.02 -12.49
C HIS A 40 -5.05 0.16 -13.44
N GLY A 41 -3.85 0.73 -13.39
CA GLY A 41 -3.49 1.98 -14.07
C GLY A 41 -4.34 3.15 -13.58
N ARG A 42 -4.73 4.05 -14.50
CA ARG A 42 -5.67 5.13 -14.21
C ARG A 42 -7.09 4.69 -14.48
N ASP A 43 -7.79 4.28 -13.44
CA ASP A 43 -9.18 3.84 -13.50
C ASP A 43 -10.15 4.74 -12.70
N GLY A 44 -9.64 5.87 -12.20
CA GLY A 44 -10.45 6.89 -11.56
C GLY A 44 -10.68 6.67 -10.06
N LEU A 45 -10.02 5.71 -9.42
CA LEU A 45 -10.29 5.36 -8.02
C LEU A 45 -9.21 5.85 -7.06
N VAL A 46 -9.63 6.12 -5.82
CA VAL A 46 -8.75 6.04 -4.64
C VAL A 46 -8.89 4.67 -4.01
N ARG A 47 -7.80 4.10 -3.51
CA ARG A 47 -7.77 2.81 -2.82
C ARG A 47 -6.99 2.90 -1.51
N ALA A 48 -7.32 2.04 -0.54
CA ALA A 48 -6.55 1.89 0.69
C ALA A 48 -6.47 0.43 1.12
N TRP A 49 -5.37 0.05 1.75
CA TRP A 49 -5.13 -1.30 2.27
C TRP A 49 -4.72 -1.28 3.74
N ASN A 50 -4.98 -2.39 4.43
CA ASN A 50 -4.55 -2.58 5.82
C ASN A 50 -3.12 -3.13 5.99
N GLY A 51 -2.47 -3.47 4.87
CA GLY A 51 -1.05 -3.79 4.82
C GLY A 51 -0.22 -2.62 4.29
N TYR A 52 1.07 -2.67 4.60
CA TYR A 52 2.07 -1.85 3.92
C TYR A 52 2.25 -2.32 2.48
N ASP A 53 2.79 -1.47 1.62
CA ASP A 53 3.06 -1.77 0.22
C ASP A 53 1.83 -2.28 -0.54
N CYS A 54 0.65 -1.70 -0.29
CA CYS A 54 -0.61 -2.08 -0.93
C CYS A 54 -0.97 -3.58 -0.75
N THR A 55 -0.43 -4.23 0.28
CA THR A 55 -0.70 -5.63 0.61
C THR A 55 -1.84 -5.78 1.62
N GLY A 56 -2.22 -7.03 1.91
CA GLY A 56 -3.28 -7.32 2.87
C GLY A 56 -4.67 -7.17 2.25
N ASN A 57 -5.64 -6.81 3.08
CA ASN A 57 -7.02 -6.62 2.62
C ASN A 57 -7.18 -5.21 2.04
N LEU A 58 -7.79 -5.12 0.86
CA LEU A 58 -8.33 -3.87 0.33
C LEU A 58 -9.46 -3.40 1.24
N LEU A 59 -9.31 -2.22 1.83
CA LEU A 59 -10.29 -1.60 2.73
C LEU A 59 -11.44 -0.96 1.96
N GLY A 60 -11.15 -0.42 0.77
CA GLY A 60 -12.13 0.22 -0.08
C GLY A 60 -11.50 0.78 -1.35
N ALA A 61 -12.33 0.95 -2.37
CA ALA A 61 -11.99 1.60 -3.62
C ALA A 61 -13.20 2.39 -4.14
N THR A 62 -13.02 3.68 -4.47
CA THR A 62 -14.15 4.54 -4.91
C THR A 62 -13.68 5.65 -5.85
N PRO A 63 -14.51 6.04 -6.85
CA PRO A 63 -14.22 7.18 -7.70
C PRO A 63 -14.62 8.53 -7.10
N GLY A 64 -15.41 8.53 -6.03
CA GLY A 64 -15.96 9.74 -5.42
C GLY A 64 -15.51 9.93 -3.99
N ASP A 65 -15.79 11.11 -3.46
CA ASP A 65 -15.51 11.49 -2.09
C ASP A 65 -16.21 10.57 -1.07
N ASP A 66 -15.60 10.41 0.10
CA ASP A 66 -16.17 9.67 1.22
C ASP A 66 -16.15 10.52 2.49
N TYR A 67 -17.34 10.93 2.93
CA TYR A 67 -17.53 11.88 4.03
C TYR A 67 -17.14 11.30 5.39
N ALA A 68 -17.22 9.98 5.58
CA ALA A 68 -16.97 9.36 6.86
C ALA A 68 -16.54 7.90 6.69
N TRP A 69 -15.22 7.69 6.71
CA TRP A 69 -14.69 6.34 6.81
C TRP A 69 -15.18 5.76 8.14
N GLY A 70 -15.75 4.55 8.07
CA GLY A 70 -16.30 3.88 9.23
C GLY A 70 -17.80 4.11 9.47
N ASP A 71 -18.50 4.83 8.59
CA ASP A 71 -19.95 4.84 8.62
C ASP A 71 -20.55 3.58 7.94
N SER A 72 -21.82 3.64 7.53
CA SER A 72 -22.52 2.52 6.89
C SER A 72 -22.73 2.71 5.39
N SER A 73 -21.99 3.63 4.78
CA SER A 73 -22.13 4.09 3.40
C SER A 73 -20.76 4.20 2.70
N GLY A 74 -20.78 4.30 1.38
CA GLY A 74 -19.56 4.44 0.60
C GLY A 74 -18.73 3.15 0.54
N ALA A 75 -17.45 3.30 0.20
CA ALA A 75 -16.54 2.18 0.03
C ALA A 75 -15.73 1.86 1.29
N PHE A 76 -15.68 2.79 2.26
CA PHE A 76 -14.91 2.64 3.50
C PHE A 76 -15.87 2.63 4.70
N THR A 77 -16.48 1.49 5.00
CA THR A 77 -17.49 1.37 6.07
C THR A 77 -16.90 0.91 7.41
N GLY A 78 -17.68 0.81 8.48
CA GLY A 78 -17.33 0.07 9.70
C GLY A 78 -16.03 0.51 10.43
N THR A 79 -14.98 -0.30 10.36
CA THR A 79 -13.73 -0.09 11.11
C THR A 79 -12.58 0.43 10.25
N GLU A 80 -12.86 0.65 8.96
CA GLU A 80 -11.87 0.83 7.91
C GLU A 80 -11.07 2.12 8.13
N TYR A 81 -11.64 3.12 8.83
CA TYR A 81 -10.96 4.35 9.24
C TYR A 81 -9.72 4.11 10.12
N ALA A 82 -9.70 3.01 10.87
CA ALA A 82 -8.69 2.69 11.87
C ALA A 82 -7.65 1.66 11.37
N GLN A 83 -7.63 1.38 10.07
CA GLN A 83 -6.82 0.30 9.49
C GLN A 83 -5.84 0.69 8.37
N PRO A 84 -5.90 1.87 7.71
CA PRO A 84 -5.12 2.09 6.51
C PRO A 84 -3.63 2.19 6.83
N LYS A 85 -2.82 1.49 6.04
CA LYS A 85 -1.35 1.55 6.11
C LYS A 85 -0.69 1.93 4.78
N SER A 86 -1.42 1.82 3.68
CA SER A 86 -1.02 2.28 2.35
C SER A 86 -2.26 2.73 1.58
N VAL A 87 -2.07 3.66 0.64
CA VAL A 87 -3.13 4.25 -0.19
C VAL A 87 -2.64 4.46 -1.62
N MET A 88 -3.56 4.45 -2.58
CA MET A 88 -3.26 4.68 -4.00
C MET A 88 -4.23 5.69 -4.61
N ASN A 89 -3.67 6.62 -5.40
CA ASN A 89 -4.36 7.53 -6.30
C ASN A 89 -4.20 7.03 -7.74
N SER A 90 -5.11 6.16 -8.14
CA SER A 90 -5.34 5.70 -9.52
C SER A 90 -6.34 6.59 -10.27
N GLY A 91 -6.51 7.83 -9.81
CA GLY A 91 -7.38 8.83 -10.41
C GLY A 91 -6.96 9.26 -11.82
N TYR A 92 -7.90 9.85 -12.54
CA TYR A 92 -7.60 10.58 -13.78
C TYR A 92 -6.90 11.90 -13.46
N VAL A 93 -6.14 12.42 -14.43
CA VAL A 93 -5.38 13.67 -14.31
C VAL A 93 -6.13 14.80 -15.02
N GLY A 94 -6.09 16.01 -14.45
CA GLY A 94 -6.46 17.24 -15.16
C GLY A 94 -7.48 18.13 -14.45
N ASN A 95 -8.24 17.61 -13.49
CA ASN A 95 -9.09 18.42 -12.59
C ASN A 95 -9.51 17.57 -11.39
N LEU A 96 -9.41 18.14 -10.18
CA LEU A 96 -9.67 17.41 -8.93
C LEU A 96 -8.93 16.06 -8.89
N ASP A 97 -7.65 16.06 -9.25
CA ASP A 97 -6.86 14.85 -9.46
C ASP A 97 -5.98 14.47 -8.26
N VAL A 98 -6.03 15.25 -7.18
CA VAL A 98 -5.33 14.99 -5.92
C VAL A 98 -6.33 14.44 -4.90
N VAL A 99 -5.96 13.40 -4.16
CA VAL A 99 -6.80 12.91 -3.05
C VAL A 99 -6.35 13.58 -1.77
N ALA A 100 -7.23 14.33 -1.12
CA ALA A 100 -7.01 14.83 0.24
C ALA A 100 -7.62 13.87 1.26
N PHE A 101 -6.80 13.34 2.16
CA PHE A 101 -7.21 12.51 3.29
C PHE A 101 -7.25 13.36 4.56
N TYR A 102 -8.33 13.25 5.32
CA TYR A 102 -8.58 14.03 6.52
C TYR A 102 -8.61 13.12 7.75
N ARG A 103 -8.10 13.63 8.87
CA ARG A 103 -8.09 12.89 10.13
C ARG A 103 -9.48 12.52 10.64
N THR A 104 -10.46 13.37 10.39
CA THR A 104 -11.83 13.20 10.90
C THR A 104 -12.83 13.17 9.75
N SER A 105 -14.05 12.73 10.04
CA SER A 105 -15.15 12.82 9.08
C SER A 105 -15.49 14.26 8.73
N GLY A 106 -16.04 14.46 7.54
CA GLY A 106 -16.54 15.73 7.04
C GLY A 106 -15.49 16.72 6.54
N TYR A 107 -14.33 16.23 6.09
CA TYR A 107 -13.31 17.03 5.42
C TYR A 107 -12.79 18.21 6.27
N ARG A 108 -12.78 18.02 7.59
CA ARG A 108 -12.48 19.08 8.58
C ARG A 108 -10.98 19.36 8.63
N TYR A 109 -10.54 20.28 7.78
CA TYR A 109 -9.13 20.66 7.63
C TYR A 109 -8.52 21.20 8.92
N GLU A 110 -9.33 21.74 9.84
CA GLU A 110 -8.87 22.26 11.13
C GLU A 110 -8.22 21.20 12.01
N TYR A 111 -8.52 19.91 11.79
CA TYR A 111 -7.92 18.78 12.52
C TYR A 111 -6.75 18.12 11.79
N GLY A 112 -6.39 18.65 10.62
CA GLY A 112 -5.29 18.16 9.80
C GLY A 112 -5.73 17.28 8.64
N TYR A 113 -4.97 17.39 7.56
CA TYR A 113 -5.13 16.64 6.32
C TYR A 113 -3.77 16.41 5.65
N VAL A 114 -3.73 15.43 4.76
CA VAL A 114 -2.63 15.12 3.84
C VAL A 114 -3.18 14.93 2.43
N CYS A 115 -2.31 14.99 1.42
CA CYS A 115 -2.67 14.93 0.01
C CYS A 115 -1.79 13.92 -0.72
N LEU A 116 -2.40 13.13 -1.59
CA LEU A 116 -1.71 12.21 -2.49
C LEU A 116 -1.84 12.69 -3.94
N SER A 117 -0.70 13.08 -4.50
CA SER A 117 -0.60 13.52 -5.90
C SER A 117 -0.93 12.37 -6.86
N PRO A 118 -1.59 12.65 -7.99
CA PRO A 118 -1.79 11.64 -9.04
C PRO A 118 -0.48 11.24 -9.74
N TYR A 119 0.63 11.91 -9.42
CA TYR A 119 1.98 11.61 -9.94
C TYR A 119 2.86 10.88 -8.92
N GLU A 120 2.46 10.86 -7.65
CA GLU A 120 3.08 9.98 -6.62
C GLU A 120 2.53 8.56 -6.75
N LEU A 121 1.34 8.42 -7.33
CA LEU A 121 0.63 7.15 -7.58
C LEU A 121 0.11 6.50 -6.29
N TYR A 122 0.94 6.33 -5.28
CA TYR A 122 0.59 5.69 -4.01
C TYR A 122 1.52 6.15 -2.89
N ALA A 123 1.05 5.99 -1.65
CA ALA A 123 1.89 6.02 -0.46
C ALA A 123 1.90 4.59 0.09
N ASP A 124 3.06 3.94 0.03
CA ASP A 124 3.22 2.52 0.34
C ASP A 124 3.39 2.26 1.85
N ASP A 125 3.80 3.28 2.61
CA ASP A 125 3.91 3.24 4.06
C ASP A 125 3.44 4.55 4.70
N LEU A 126 2.29 4.51 5.41
CA LEU A 126 1.74 5.66 6.13
C LEU A 126 2.37 5.92 7.50
N SER A 127 3.34 5.11 7.93
CA SER A 127 3.91 5.17 9.29
C SER A 127 4.84 6.34 9.53
N ASP A 128 5.32 7.00 8.48
CA ASP A 128 6.16 8.20 8.55
C ASP A 128 5.44 9.49 8.14
N ASN A 129 4.15 9.41 7.79
CA ASN A 129 3.35 10.57 7.42
C ASN A 129 2.55 11.11 8.61
N TYR A 130 2.50 12.44 8.69
CA TYR A 130 1.79 13.17 9.72
C TYR A 130 0.80 14.15 9.10
N TYR A 131 -0.39 14.20 9.67
CA TYR A 131 -1.36 15.23 9.34
C TYR A 131 -0.80 16.62 9.63
N THR A 132 -1.14 17.56 8.75
CA THR A 132 -0.94 18.99 8.99
C THR A 132 -1.57 19.45 10.30
N ASN A 133 -1.26 20.67 10.76
CA ASN A 133 -1.82 21.26 11.98
C ASN A 133 -1.56 20.42 13.26
N ASN A 134 -0.42 19.72 13.34
CA ASN A 134 -0.09 18.79 14.43
C ASN A 134 -1.15 17.68 14.60
N GLY A 135 -1.75 17.22 13.49
CA GLY A 135 -2.87 16.28 13.49
C GLY A 135 -2.49 14.82 13.85
N GLY A 136 -1.24 14.53 14.17
CA GLY A 136 -0.77 13.18 14.51
C GLY A 136 -0.48 12.31 13.28
N LEU A 137 -0.19 11.03 13.50
CA LEU A 137 0.10 10.09 12.41
C LEU A 137 -1.14 9.80 11.54
N VAL A 138 -0.87 9.58 10.25
CA VAL A 138 -1.88 9.15 9.26
C VAL A 138 -2.16 7.65 9.37
N LEU A 139 -1.15 6.85 9.70
CA LEU A 139 -1.25 5.40 9.93
C LEU A 139 -2.46 5.03 10.80
N ASN A 140 -3.28 4.11 10.31
CA ASN A 140 -4.47 3.59 11.00
C ASN A 140 -5.46 4.70 11.42
N ASN A 141 -5.54 5.80 10.68
CA ASN A 141 -6.29 6.97 11.14
C ASN A 141 -6.72 7.89 9.99
N ILE A 142 -7.56 7.42 9.07
CA ILE A 142 -8.17 8.25 8.01
C ILE A 142 -9.68 8.30 8.24
N GLY A 143 -10.24 9.50 8.47
CA GLY A 143 -11.65 9.68 8.79
C GLY A 143 -12.53 10.10 7.61
N SER A 144 -11.95 10.70 6.56
CA SER A 144 -12.64 11.01 5.30
C SER A 144 -11.66 11.30 4.19
N HIS A 145 -12.10 11.26 2.93
CA HIS A 145 -11.31 11.75 1.80
C HIS A 145 -12.16 12.50 0.78
N ARG A 146 -11.53 13.38 0.00
CA ARG A 146 -12.14 13.95 -1.21
C ARG A 146 -11.11 14.28 -2.27
N TRP A 147 -11.58 14.34 -3.51
CA TRP A 147 -10.82 14.81 -4.65
C TRP A 147 -10.72 16.34 -4.65
N VAL A 148 -9.49 16.86 -4.79
CA VAL A 148 -9.19 18.29 -4.77
C VAL A 148 -8.21 18.65 -5.87
N ASN A 149 -8.12 19.94 -6.21
CA ASN A 149 -7.02 20.45 -7.01
C ASN A 149 -5.76 20.56 -6.14
N ALA A 150 -4.58 20.51 -6.74
CA ALA A 150 -3.31 20.69 -6.03
C ALA A 150 -3.24 22.00 -5.22
N SER A 151 -3.94 23.06 -5.65
CA SER A 151 -4.06 24.33 -4.91
C SER A 151 -4.81 24.20 -3.57
N GLY A 152 -5.53 23.11 -3.36
CA GLY A 152 -6.17 22.76 -2.08
C GLY A 152 -5.24 22.10 -1.07
N CYS A 153 -3.97 21.87 -1.44
CA CYS A 153 -2.97 21.22 -0.61
C CYS A 153 -1.86 22.20 -0.21
N ALA A 154 -1.58 22.26 1.09
CA ALA A 154 -0.53 23.11 1.63
C ALA A 154 0.87 22.52 1.40
N ALA A 155 1.89 23.39 1.49
CA ALA A 155 3.27 22.90 1.59
C ALA A 155 3.40 21.99 2.83
N GLY A 156 4.04 20.84 2.65
CA GLY A 156 4.20 19.83 3.71
C GLY A 156 2.96 19.00 4.00
N SER A 157 1.89 19.09 3.20
CA SER A 157 0.74 18.18 3.31
C SER A 157 0.84 16.96 2.38
N TRP A 158 1.94 16.78 1.65
CA TRP A 158 2.04 15.72 0.64
C TRP A 158 2.53 14.42 1.26
N LEU A 159 1.82 13.34 0.94
CA LEU A 159 2.31 11.98 1.20
C LEU A 159 3.47 11.65 0.27
N THR A 160 4.30 10.71 0.74
CA THR A 160 5.44 10.12 0.04
C THR A 160 5.39 8.60 0.17
#